data_AF-A0A2T6LBS7-F1
#
_entry.id   AF-A0A2T6LBS7-F1
#
_cell.length_a   1.000
_cell.length_b   1.000
_cell.length_c   1.000
_cell.angle_alpha   90.00
_cell.angle_beta   90.00
_cell.angle_gamma   90.00
#
_symmetry.space_group_name_H-M   'P 1'
#
loop_
_entity.id
_entity.type
_entity.pdbx_description
1 polymer ?
#
loop_
_entity_poly.entity_id
_entity_poly.type
_entity_poly.pdbx_seq_one_letter_code
_entity_poly.pdbx_strand_id
1 'polypeptide(L)' 'MWARMNGCRTGPSLEPVTEHVTSETYTTCRGQADVVVRKVTGGTHSWSGGNDDTATQEVSATGLIREFFTHYRR' A
#
# COMPACT_ATOMS: atom_id res chain seq x y z
N MET A 1 15.12 -3.10 -7.19
CA MET A 1 13.91 -3.14 -6.35
C MET A 1 13.78 -1.82 -5.61
N TRP A 2 12.61 -1.17 -5.63
CA TRP A 2 12.37 0.17 -5.08
C TRP A 2 12.67 0.27 -3.57
N ALA A 3 12.36 -0.77 -2.79
CA ALA A 3 12.55 -0.77 -1.34
C ALA A 3 14.03 -0.59 -0.96
N ARG A 4 14.95 -1.25 -1.68
CA ARG A 4 16.40 -1.09 -1.49
C ARG A 4 16.87 0.32 -1.84
N MET A 5 16.35 0.92 -2.92
CA MET A 5 16.67 2.30 -3.30
C MET A 5 16.21 3.32 -2.23
N ASN A 6 15.14 2.99 -1.51
CA ASN A 6 14.63 3.75 -0.36
C ASN A 6 15.28 3.37 0.99
N GLY A 7 16.32 2.54 0.97
CA GLY A 7 17.10 2.18 2.15
C GLY A 7 16.40 1.23 3.12
N CYS A 8 15.32 0.56 2.72
CA CYS A 8 14.68 -0.48 3.53
C CYS A 8 15.60 -1.70 3.64
N ARG A 9 15.84 -2.14 4.88
CA ARG A 9 16.77 -3.25 5.18
C ARG A 9 16.08 -4.55 5.56
N THR A 10 14.80 -4.48 5.90
CA THR A 10 14.01 -5.63 6.36
C THR A 10 12.70 -5.71 5.56
N GLY A 11 12.29 -6.94 5.21
CA GLY A 11 11.04 -7.22 4.50
C GLY A 11 11.18 -7.67 3.04
N PRO A 12 10.06 -7.90 2.33
CA PRO A 12 8.69 -7.71 2.84
C PRO A 12 8.26 -8.80 3.82
N SER A 13 7.55 -8.39 4.88
CA SER A 13 6.59 -9.28 5.56
C SER A 13 5.26 -9.23 4.82
N LEU A 14 4.62 -10.37 4.59
CA LEU A 14 3.39 -10.48 3.81
C LEU A 14 2.21 -10.81 4.73
N GLU A 15 1.11 -10.07 4.57
CA GLU A 15 -0.14 -10.31 5.28
C GLU A 15 -1.32 -10.21 4.31
N PRO A 16 -2.11 -11.29 4.12
CA PRO A 16 -3.36 -11.21 3.37
C PRO A 16 -4.34 -10.24 4.03
N VAL A 17 -4.96 -9.37 3.23
CA VAL A 17 -5.96 -8.40 3.70
C VAL A 17 -7.35 -8.86 3.27
N THR A 18 -7.46 -9.19 1.99
CA THR A 18 -8.64 -9.77 1.34
C THR A 18 -8.16 -10.83 0.34
N GLU A 19 -9.07 -11.43 -0.42
CA GLU A 19 -8.74 -12.45 -1.42
C GLU A 19 -7.70 -11.96 -2.45
N HIS A 20 -7.83 -10.71 -2.92
CA HIS A 20 -6.96 -10.16 -3.96
C HIS A 20 -6.03 -9.04 -3.48
N VAL A 21 -5.98 -8.79 -2.16
CA VAL A 21 -5.14 -7.72 -1.59
C VAL A 21 -4.18 -8.30 -0.55
N THR A 22 -2.88 -8.08 -0.76
CA THR A 22 -1.82 -8.41 0.20
C THR A 22 -1.12 -7.14 0.68
N SER A 23 -0.88 -7.05 1.98
CA SER A 23 -0.03 -6.04 2.59
C SER A 23 1.43 -6.51 2.59
N GLU A 24 2.33 -5.70 2.03
CA GLU A 24 3.78 -5.90 2.11
C GLU A 24 4.39 -4.84 3.04
N THR A 25 4.96 -5.27 4.16
CA THR A 25 5.59 -4.37 5.13
C THR A 25 7.11 -4.44 5.01
N TYR A 26 7.72 -3.27 4.78
CA TYR A 26 9.16 -3.06 4.75
C TYR A 26 9.53 -2.16 5.92
N THR A 27 10.53 -2.57 6.70
CA THR A 27 10.97 -1.81 7.88
C THR A 27 12.43 -1.41 7.77
N THR A 28 12.85 -0.56 8.71
CA THR A 28 14.22 -0.06 8.77
C THR A 28 14.60 0.67 7.47
N CYS A 29 13.68 1.46 6.93
CA CYS A 29 13.93 2.30 5.77
C CYS A 29 14.69 3.57 6.14
N ARG A 30 15.11 4.34 5.13
CA ARG A 30 15.78 5.63 5.34
C ARG A 30 14.94 6.51 6.27
N GLY A 31 15.56 7.10 7.30
CA GLY A 31 14.87 7.90 8.30
C GLY A 31 14.11 7.11 9.36
N GLN A 32 14.44 5.82 9.55
CA GLN A 32 13.75 4.92 10.49
C GLN A 32 12.24 4.78 10.21
N ALA A 33 11.86 4.95 8.93
CA ALA A 33 10.49 4.77 8.50
C ALA A 33 10.16 3.29 8.27
N ASP A 34 8.88 2.97 8.43
CA ASP A 34 8.26 1.74 7.96
C ASP A 34 7.34 2.07 6.78
N VAL A 35 7.34 1.22 5.76
CA VAL A 35 6.55 1.39 4.53
C VAL A 35 5.66 0.18 4.36
N VAL A 36 4.36 0.42 4.25
CA VAL A 36 3.34 -0.59 3.99
C VAL A 36 2.79 -0.39 2.57
N VAL A 37 2.90 -1.43 1.73
CA VAL A 37 2.37 -1.43 0.37
C VAL A 37 1.15 -2.34 0.30
N ARG A 38 0.01 -1.82 -0.20
CA ARG A 38 -1.15 -2.65 -0.56
C ARG A 38 -1.05 -3.07 -2.02
N LYS A 39 -0.79 -4.36 -2.22
CA LYS A 39 -0.67 -4.97 -3.54
C LYS A 39 -1.99 -5.64 -3.90
N VAL A 40 -2.55 -5.23 -5.02
CA VAL A 40 -3.80 -5.73 -5.57
C VAL A 40 -3.49 -6.64 -6.75
N THR A 41 -4.12 -7.82 -6.81
CA THR A 41 -4.02 -8.77 -7.93
C THR A 41 -5.39 -8.92 -8.62
N GLY A 42 -5.41 -9.35 -9.88
CA GLY A 42 -6.66 -9.70 -10.57
C GLY A 42 -7.61 -8.54 -10.95
N GLY A 43 -7.22 -7.27 -10.76
CA GLY A 43 -7.99 -6.08 -11.18
C GLY A 43 -7.35 -5.28 -12.32
N THR A 44 -8.03 -4.22 -12.77
CA THR A 44 -7.50 -3.24 -13.73
C THR A 44 -6.82 -2.05 -13.04
N HIS A 45 -6.17 -1.19 -13.83
CA HIS A 45 -5.56 0.04 -13.33
C HIS A 45 -6.52 1.22 -13.46
N SER A 46 -6.90 1.82 -12.34
CA SER A 46 -7.78 2.99 -12.31
C SER A 46 -7.29 4.07 -11.34
N TRP A 47 -7.83 5.27 -11.50
CA TRP A 47 -7.56 6.38 -10.58
C TRP A 47 -8.18 6.14 -9.21
N SER A 48 -7.48 6.51 -8.14
CA SER A 48 -7.98 6.35 -6.78
C SER A 48 -9.25 7.18 -6.54
N GLY A 49 -10.35 6.50 -6.21
CA GLY A 49 -11.67 7.12 -6.06
C GLY A 49 -12.33 7.53 -7.39
N GLY A 50 -11.82 7.03 -8.51
CA GLY A 50 -12.53 7.08 -9.79
C GLY A 50 -13.70 6.08 -9.83
N ASN A 51 -14.55 6.22 -10.86
CA ASN A 51 -15.77 5.42 -11.02
C ASN A 51 -15.59 4.26 -12.03
N ASP A 52 -14.36 3.76 -12.19
CA ASP A 52 -14.08 2.61 -13.05
C ASP A 52 -14.47 1.32 -12.33
N ASP A 53 -15.53 0.69 -12.80
CA ASP A 53 -16.11 -0.54 -12.24
C ASP A 53 -15.30 -1.80 -12.59
N THR A 54 -14.33 -1.70 -13.51
CA THR A 54 -13.44 -2.80 -13.86
C THR A 54 -12.31 -2.99 -12.83
N ALA A 55 -12.04 -1.96 -12.02
CA ALA A 55 -11.07 -2.05 -10.93
C ALA A 55 -11.73 -2.61 -9.66
N THR A 56 -11.00 -3.48 -8.95
CA THR A 56 -11.51 -4.05 -7.69
C THR A 56 -11.74 -2.96 -6.64
N GLN A 57 -12.79 -3.16 -5.84
CA GLN A 57 -13.18 -2.28 -4.73
C GLN A 57 -12.88 -2.90 -3.36
N GLU A 58 -12.11 -4.00 -3.31
CA GLU A 58 -11.69 -4.66 -2.05
C GLU A 58 -10.88 -3.74 -1.13
N VAL A 59 -10.26 -2.70 -1.68
CA VAL A 59 -9.54 -1.69 -0.92
C VAL A 59 -9.84 -0.29 -1.45
N SER A 60 -10.15 0.64 -0.56
CA SER A 60 -10.28 2.06 -0.91
C SER A 60 -8.92 2.75 -0.86
N ALA A 61 -8.27 2.94 -2.01
CA ALA A 61 -7.00 3.67 -2.08
C ALA A 61 -7.14 5.11 -1.53
N THR A 62 -8.21 5.82 -1.90
CA THR A 62 -8.50 7.17 -1.39
C THR A 62 -8.75 7.17 0.12
N GLY A 63 -9.43 6.16 0.64
CA GLY A 63 -9.63 5.98 2.07
C GLY A 63 -8.31 5.82 2.82
N LEU A 64 -7.45 4.90 2.38
CA LEU A 64 -6.14 4.65 2.99
C LEU A 64 -5.22 5.88 2.94
N ILE A 65 -5.18 6.58 1.81
CA ILE A 65 -4.38 7.81 1.66
C ILE A 65 -4.87 8.87 2.67
N ARG A 66 -6.19 9.05 2.77
CA ARG A 66 -6.78 10.01 3.72
C ARG A 66 -6.46 9.61 5.16
N GLU A 67 -6.62 8.34 5.51
CA GLU A 67 -6.32 7.81 6.84
C GLU A 67 -4.86 8.08 7.22
N PHE A 68 -3.92 7.78 6.34
CA PHE A 68 -2.50 8.02 6.56
C PHE A 68 -2.21 9.49 6.91
N PHE A 69 -2.68 10.44 6.09
CA PHE A 69 -2.43 11.86 6.33
C PHE A 69 -3.22 12.42 7.52
N THR A 70 -4.37 11.84 7.85
CA THR A 70 -5.13 12.22 9.05
C THR A 70 -4.40 11.77 10.31
N HIS A 71 -3.87 10.54 10.31
CA HIS A 71 -3.17 9.97 11.45
C HIS A 71 -1.79 10.60 11.67
N TYR A 72 -0.99 10.77 10.61
CA TYR A 72 0.39 11.28 10.67
C TYR A 72 0.50 12.78 10.33
N ARG A 73 -0.51 13.58 10.69
CA ARG A 73 -0.45 15.05 10.56
C ARG A 73 0.73 15.62 11.36
N ARG A 74 1.45 16.59 10.77
CA ARG A 74 2.50 17.35 11.46
C ARG A 74 1.91 18.35 12.45
#